data_AF-C8W3D2-F1
#
_entry.id   AF-C8W3D2-F1
#
_cell.length_a   1.000
_cell.length_b   1.000
_cell.length_c   1.000
_cell.angle_alpha   90.00
_cell.angle_beta   90.00
_cell.angle_gamma   90.00
#
_symmetry.space_group_name_H-M   'P 1'
#
loop_
_entity.id
_entity.type
_entity.pdbx_description
1 polymer ?
#
loop_
_entity_poly.entity_id
_entity_poly.type
_entity_poly.pdbx_seq_one_letter_code
_entity_poly.pdbx_strand_id
1 'polypeptide(L)'
;MTKPAKLVLVVDDESSVREVLTDIFLDSGFNVKTASNGRDALDKIDQYQPDVVFMDIRMPEMGGIEVLEIINRRGSQIPIILMTAYGSTETTIEAMKLGAFDYLMKPLNIKEVMRVLEKAVEIKELIDDNTDMPDEDIEYKEDQMIGFSPIMQNVYKIIGRVANTSATVLIRGESGTGKELVARAIHYNSVRKDKPFIKINCASIPESLLESELFGYERGAFTGAVSVKSGRFELANKGTLFLDEIGEMSPALQAKLLRVLQEKEFDRLGGTETIKVDVRIIAATNIDLEKSIEEGVFREDLFYRLNVVDIMLPPLRERKEDIPALVDYIIKCCNVEYSKAVTGFSNEAAAMLRAYDWPGNVRELKNLCERAVLMSSGPVLTLDDLPISLKKGSKRLSWLSEIEGESFKEIVSEVEREVIIKALEDNNWNRSAAASALKMNRSSFYAKMKELGIIE
;
A
#
# COMPACT_ATOMS: atom_id res chain seq x y z
N MET A 1 8.26 -14.63 -42.44
CA MET A 1 9.52 -13.87 -42.22
C MET A 1 9.77 -13.88 -40.72
N THR A 2 10.81 -14.54 -40.25
CA THR A 2 11.20 -14.52 -38.84
C THR A 2 11.58 -13.10 -38.45
N LYS A 3 10.93 -12.52 -37.44
CA LYS A 3 11.29 -11.20 -36.90
C LYS A 3 12.80 -11.21 -36.56
N PRO A 4 13.55 -10.13 -36.82
CA PRO A 4 14.94 -10.03 -36.38
C PRO A 4 15.02 -10.22 -34.86
N ALA A 5 16.02 -10.98 -34.39
CA ALA A 5 16.20 -11.23 -32.97
C ALA A 5 16.46 -9.91 -32.23
N LYS A 6 15.57 -9.58 -31.29
CA LYS A 6 15.59 -8.34 -30.52
C LYS A 6 16.85 -8.28 -29.66
N LEU A 7 17.42 -7.09 -29.54
CA LEU A 7 18.68 -6.86 -28.85
C LEU A 7 18.45 -6.36 -27.42
N VAL A 8 18.99 -7.06 -26.43
CA VAL A 8 18.96 -6.67 -25.02
C VAL A 8 20.36 -6.20 -24.62
N LEU A 9 20.45 -5.05 -23.95
CA LEU A 9 21.67 -4.57 -23.31
C LEU A 9 21.59 -4.84 -21.80
N VAL A 10 22.58 -5.53 -21.25
CA VAL A 10 22.70 -5.78 -19.80
C VAL A 10 23.86 -4.96 -19.25
N VAL A 11 23.56 -4.05 -18.34
CA VAL A 11 24.51 -3.13 -17.71
C VAL A 11 24.55 -3.43 -16.21
N ASP A 12 25.71 -3.83 -15.73
CA ASP A 12 25.94 -4.16 -14.33
C ASP A 12 27.45 -4.07 -14.07
N ASP A 13 27.91 -3.73 -12.87
CA ASP A 13 29.35 -3.76 -12.58
C ASP A 13 29.83 -5.18 -12.23
N GLU A 14 28.95 -6.03 -11.70
CA GLU A 14 29.23 -7.43 -11.39
C GLU A 14 29.22 -8.32 -12.64
N SER A 15 30.36 -8.93 -12.98
CA SER A 15 30.46 -9.83 -14.14
C SER A 15 29.55 -11.05 -14.04
N SER A 16 29.38 -11.59 -12.83
CA SER A 16 28.50 -12.73 -12.56
C SER A 16 27.04 -12.44 -12.90
N VAL A 17 26.53 -11.24 -12.61
CA VAL A 17 25.15 -10.86 -12.95
C VAL A 17 25.00 -10.74 -14.47
N ARG A 18 25.99 -10.14 -15.14
CA ARG A 18 25.99 -10.03 -16.62
C ARG A 18 26.01 -11.40 -17.29
N GLU A 19 26.82 -12.33 -16.81
CA GLU A 19 26.92 -13.70 -17.33
C GLU A 19 25.59 -14.44 -17.19
N VAL A 20 25.01 -14.46 -15.99
CA VAL A 20 23.73 -15.15 -15.73
C VAL A 20 22.60 -14.60 -16.60
N LEU A 21 22.45 -13.27 -16.69
CA LEU A 21 21.42 -12.66 -17.53
C LEU A 21 21.67 -12.89 -19.02
N THR A 22 22.93 -12.90 -19.46
CA THR A 22 23.30 -13.18 -20.85
C THR A 22 22.88 -14.59 -21.24
N ASP A 23 23.19 -15.58 -20.43
CA ASP A 23 22.82 -16.97 -20.70
C ASP A 23 21.30 -17.14 -20.79
N ILE A 24 20.55 -16.58 -19.83
CA ILE A 24 19.08 -16.64 -19.80
C ILE A 24 18.45 -16.01 -21.06
N PHE A 25 18.95 -14.84 -21.48
CA PHE A 25 18.39 -14.13 -22.63
C PHE A 25 18.77 -14.77 -23.96
N LEU A 26 19.99 -15.31 -24.10
CA LEU A 26 20.41 -16.07 -25.27
C LEU A 26 19.59 -17.35 -25.44
N ASP A 27 19.38 -18.11 -24.35
CA ASP A 27 18.55 -19.33 -24.34
C ASP A 27 17.09 -19.02 -24.73
N SER A 28 16.63 -17.80 -24.46
CA SER A 28 15.29 -17.32 -24.80
C SER A 28 15.19 -16.70 -26.20
N GLY A 29 16.27 -16.74 -27.00
CA GLY A 29 16.29 -16.29 -28.39
C GLY A 29 16.54 -14.79 -28.63
N PHE A 30 17.00 -14.06 -27.60
CA PHE A 30 17.40 -12.66 -27.71
C PHE A 30 18.88 -12.53 -28.04
N ASN A 31 19.25 -11.46 -28.74
CA ASN A 31 20.66 -11.07 -28.83
C ASN A 31 21.03 -10.28 -27.57
N VAL A 32 22.24 -10.47 -27.05
CA VAL A 32 22.68 -9.78 -25.83
C VAL A 32 23.98 -9.02 -26.07
N LYS A 33 24.03 -7.79 -25.60
CA LYS A 33 25.27 -7.03 -25.36
C LYS A 33 25.36 -6.72 -23.88
N THR A 34 26.58 -6.61 -23.39
CA THR A 34 26.84 -6.32 -21.97
C THR A 34 27.66 -5.05 -21.84
N ALA A 35 27.46 -4.30 -20.75
CA ALA A 35 28.26 -3.14 -20.39
C ALA A 35 28.62 -3.17 -18.90
N SER A 36 29.77 -2.63 -18.53
CA SER A 36 30.28 -2.71 -17.14
C SER A 36 30.03 -1.47 -16.29
N ASN A 37 29.58 -0.38 -16.88
CA ASN A 37 29.24 0.87 -16.20
C ASN A 37 28.33 1.75 -17.07
N GLY A 38 27.84 2.86 -16.52
CA GLY A 38 26.92 3.75 -17.23
C GLY A 38 27.50 4.44 -18.47
N ARG A 39 28.82 4.69 -18.51
CA ARG A 39 29.46 5.32 -19.67
C ARG A 39 29.57 4.35 -20.86
N ASP A 40 30.03 3.14 -20.59
CA ASP A 40 30.06 2.04 -21.57
C ASP A 40 28.63 1.69 -22.03
N ALA A 41 27.63 1.82 -21.15
CA ALA A 41 26.22 1.66 -21.52
C ALA A 41 25.78 2.69 -22.56
N LEU A 42 26.05 3.98 -22.34
CA LEU A 42 25.71 5.04 -23.29
C LEU A 42 26.36 4.83 -24.66
N ASP A 43 27.65 4.50 -24.68
CA ASP A 43 28.38 4.22 -25.92
C ASP A 43 27.76 3.04 -26.69
N LYS A 44 27.36 1.98 -25.98
CA LYS A 44 26.71 0.80 -26.57
C LYS A 44 25.27 1.05 -26.99
N ILE A 45 24.54 1.91 -26.29
CA ILE A 45 23.20 2.33 -26.69
C ILE A 45 23.28 3.09 -28.01
N ASP A 46 24.23 4.02 -28.13
CA ASP A 46 24.45 4.80 -29.35
C ASP A 46 24.94 3.91 -30.52
N GLN A 47 25.78 2.91 -30.23
CA GLN A 47 26.32 2.01 -31.25
C GLN A 47 25.32 0.96 -31.76
N TYR A 48 24.55 0.36 -30.85
CA TYR A 48 23.77 -0.85 -31.17
C TYR A 48 22.25 -0.65 -31.14
N GLN A 49 21.75 0.48 -30.63
CA GLN A 49 20.32 0.81 -30.54
C GLN A 49 19.47 -0.36 -29.97
N PRO A 50 19.74 -0.79 -28.72
CA PRO A 50 19.06 -1.94 -28.14
C PRO A 50 17.54 -1.77 -28.07
N ASP A 51 16.85 -2.91 -28.04
CA ASP A 51 15.41 -3.01 -27.84
C ASP A 51 15.00 -2.86 -26.39
N VAL A 52 15.82 -3.33 -25.47
CA VAL A 52 15.57 -3.23 -24.03
C VAL A 52 16.90 -3.09 -23.32
N VAL A 53 16.95 -2.28 -22.27
CA VAL A 53 18.14 -2.13 -21.41
C VAL A 53 17.79 -2.61 -20.00
N PHE A 54 18.55 -3.57 -19.48
CA PHE A 54 18.58 -3.92 -18.07
C PHE A 54 19.79 -3.24 -17.45
N MET A 55 19.60 -2.44 -16.41
CA MET A 55 20.66 -1.59 -15.89
C MET A 55 20.69 -1.54 -14.37
N ASP A 56 21.83 -1.83 -13.76
CA ASP A 56 22.02 -1.60 -12.33
C ASP A 56 21.96 -0.09 -12.00
N ILE A 57 21.30 0.26 -10.90
CA ILE A 57 21.23 1.61 -10.37
C ILE A 57 22.60 2.07 -9.87
N ARG A 58 23.36 1.19 -9.21
CA ARG A 58 24.62 1.55 -8.57
C ARG A 58 25.79 0.93 -9.31
N MET A 59 26.50 1.75 -10.07
CA MET A 59 27.68 1.34 -10.82
C MET A 59 28.78 2.39 -10.66
N PRO A 60 30.07 2.03 -10.79
CA PRO A 60 31.17 2.98 -10.79
C PRO A 60 31.07 3.95 -11.98
N GLU A 61 31.68 5.12 -11.82
CA GLU A 61 31.72 6.23 -12.79
C GLU A 61 30.38 6.95 -13.02
N MET A 62 29.34 6.22 -13.41
CA MET A 62 28.02 6.77 -13.72
C MET A 62 26.94 5.74 -13.38
N GLY A 63 26.00 6.11 -12.51
CA GLY A 63 24.91 5.25 -12.05
C GLY A 63 23.77 5.09 -13.06
N GLY A 64 22.91 4.09 -12.85
CA GLY A 64 21.80 3.79 -13.76
C GLY A 64 20.74 4.88 -13.86
N ILE A 65 20.49 5.63 -12.78
CA ILE A 65 19.54 6.76 -12.80
C ILE A 65 20.08 7.92 -13.65
N GLU A 66 21.38 8.23 -13.53
CA GLU A 66 22.04 9.25 -14.36
C GLU A 66 22.00 8.88 -15.85
N VAL A 67 22.21 7.60 -16.17
CA VAL A 67 22.10 7.09 -17.54
C VAL A 67 20.66 7.22 -18.05
N LEU A 68 19.66 6.85 -17.22
CA LEU A 68 18.23 7.00 -17.56
C LEU A 68 17.87 8.46 -17.86
N GLU A 69 18.32 9.42 -17.04
CA GLU A 69 18.14 10.85 -17.29
C GLU A 69 18.74 11.29 -18.61
N ILE A 70 19.98 10.87 -18.91
CA ILE A 70 20.67 11.23 -20.15
C ILE A 70 19.92 10.66 -21.36
N ILE A 71 19.46 9.41 -21.29
CA ILE A 71 18.72 8.76 -22.38
C ILE A 71 17.36 9.44 -22.58
N ASN A 72 16.66 9.77 -21.49
CA ASN A 72 15.36 10.43 -21.55
C ASN A 72 15.49 11.88 -22.07
N ARG A 73 16.51 12.64 -21.65
CA ARG A 73 16.83 13.98 -22.21
C ARG A 73 17.16 13.96 -23.70
N ARG A 74 17.69 12.84 -24.20
CA ARG A 74 17.94 12.64 -25.63
C ARG A 74 16.67 12.27 -26.41
N GLY A 75 15.53 12.10 -25.74
CA GLY A 75 14.27 11.69 -26.34
C GLY A 75 14.26 10.23 -26.80
N SER A 76 15.15 9.40 -26.26
CA SER A 76 15.23 7.99 -26.64
C SER A 76 14.20 7.17 -25.88
N GLN A 77 13.31 6.50 -26.60
CA GLN A 77 12.20 5.72 -26.03
C GLN A 77 12.55 4.26 -25.76
N ILE A 78 13.82 3.95 -25.54
CA ILE A 78 14.24 2.58 -25.25
C ILE A 78 13.72 2.22 -23.84
N PRO A 79 12.94 1.14 -23.67
CA PRO A 79 12.54 0.66 -22.36
C PRO A 79 13.75 0.31 -21.50
N ILE A 80 13.91 1.02 -20.38
CA ILE A 80 14.97 0.79 -19.40
C ILE A 80 14.37 0.13 -18.16
N ILE A 81 14.84 -1.07 -17.82
CA ILE A 81 14.55 -1.78 -16.59
C ILE A 81 15.70 -1.54 -15.63
N LEU A 82 15.42 -0.91 -14.49
CA LEU A 82 16.43 -0.72 -13.46
C LEU A 82 16.52 -1.96 -12.55
N MET A 83 17.74 -2.30 -12.14
CA MET A 83 18.07 -3.38 -11.20
C MET A 83 18.75 -2.77 -9.97
N THR A 84 18.44 -3.25 -8.76
CA THR A 84 19.14 -2.78 -7.55
C THR A 84 19.33 -3.88 -6.52
N ALA A 85 20.34 -3.74 -5.66
CA ALA A 85 20.47 -4.51 -4.42
C ALA A 85 19.72 -3.88 -3.23
N TYR A 86 19.37 -2.58 -3.31
CA TYR A 86 18.69 -1.83 -2.24
C TYR A 86 17.57 -0.99 -2.84
N GLY A 87 16.32 -1.43 -2.68
CA GLY A 87 15.15 -0.63 -3.08
C GLY A 87 14.69 0.27 -1.95
N SER A 88 14.97 1.57 -2.03
CA SER A 88 14.21 2.54 -1.25
C SER A 88 12.94 2.92 -2.02
N THR A 89 11.87 3.19 -1.30
CA THR A 89 10.57 3.58 -1.89
C THR A 89 10.67 4.82 -2.76
N GLU A 90 11.53 5.77 -2.38
CA GLU A 90 11.85 6.98 -3.14
C GLU A 90 12.51 6.66 -4.49
N THR A 91 13.56 5.82 -4.51
CA THR A 91 14.26 5.49 -5.77
C THR A 91 13.36 4.77 -6.77
N THR A 92 12.42 3.93 -6.30
CA THR A 92 11.44 3.29 -7.20
C THR A 92 10.48 4.31 -7.79
N ILE A 93 9.92 5.22 -6.99
CA ILE A 93 8.98 6.23 -7.47
C ILE A 93 9.67 7.19 -8.45
N GLU A 94 10.88 7.64 -8.11
CA GLU A 94 11.72 8.52 -8.92
C GLU A 94 12.10 7.88 -10.26
N ALA A 95 12.58 6.64 -10.25
CA ALA A 95 12.89 5.90 -11.47
C ALA A 95 11.68 5.83 -12.42
N MET A 96 10.51 5.52 -11.88
CA MET A 96 9.29 5.43 -12.69
C MET A 96 8.84 6.81 -13.22
N LYS A 97 9.05 7.90 -12.47
CA LYS A 97 8.81 9.28 -12.94
C LYS A 97 9.76 9.65 -14.08
N LEU A 98 11.03 9.28 -13.96
CA LEU A 98 12.09 9.48 -14.96
C LEU A 98 11.91 8.62 -16.22
N GLY A 99 10.83 7.84 -16.31
CA GLY A 99 10.51 7.05 -17.49
C GLY A 99 11.15 5.67 -17.51
N ALA A 100 11.65 5.16 -16.37
CA ALA A 100 11.98 3.74 -16.28
C ALA A 100 10.75 2.90 -16.64
N PHE A 101 10.97 1.90 -17.48
CA PHE A 101 9.92 1.00 -17.93
C PHE A 101 9.42 0.12 -16.77
N ASP A 102 10.38 -0.45 -16.05
CA ASP A 102 10.12 -1.27 -14.88
C ASP A 102 11.35 -1.28 -13.94
N TYR A 103 11.19 -1.94 -12.80
CA TYR A 103 12.18 -2.03 -11.74
C TYR A 103 12.22 -3.44 -11.15
N LEU A 104 13.42 -3.99 -10.99
CA LEU A 104 13.69 -5.32 -10.46
C LEU A 104 14.65 -5.28 -9.26
N MET A 105 14.29 -6.02 -8.21
CA MET A 105 15.12 -6.14 -7.02
C MET A 105 16.02 -7.39 -7.13
N LYS A 106 17.32 -7.22 -6.88
CA LYS A 106 18.27 -8.31 -6.70
C LYS A 106 18.05 -8.92 -5.30
N PRO A 107 18.07 -10.26 -5.14
CA PRO A 107 18.41 -11.27 -6.14
C PRO A 107 17.30 -11.46 -7.19
N LEU A 108 17.69 -11.51 -8.47
CA LEU A 108 16.76 -11.52 -9.59
C LEU A 108 16.02 -12.86 -9.70
N ASN A 109 14.69 -12.80 -9.79
CA ASN A 109 13.87 -13.95 -10.13
C ASN A 109 13.76 -14.11 -11.65
N ILE A 110 14.27 -15.21 -12.20
CA ILE A 110 14.32 -15.48 -13.66
C ILE A 110 12.94 -15.33 -14.31
N LYS A 111 11.86 -15.82 -13.66
CA LYS A 111 10.50 -15.71 -14.20
C LYS A 111 10.04 -14.25 -14.29
N GLU A 112 10.41 -13.43 -13.30
CA GLU A 112 10.06 -12.02 -13.28
C GLU A 112 10.83 -11.23 -14.33
N VAL A 113 12.14 -11.50 -14.45
CA VAL A 113 13.02 -10.90 -15.47
C VAL A 113 12.45 -11.15 -16.87
N MET A 114 12.11 -12.40 -17.20
CA MET A 114 11.57 -12.75 -18.51
C MET A 114 10.22 -12.10 -18.78
N ARG A 115 9.32 -12.08 -17.79
CA ARG A 115 8.02 -11.40 -17.90
C ARG A 115 8.17 -9.91 -18.20
N VAL A 116 9.12 -9.23 -17.54
CA VAL A 116 9.38 -7.81 -17.78
C VAL A 116 10.02 -7.59 -19.14
N LEU A 117 10.97 -8.44 -19.56
CA LEU A 117 11.61 -8.36 -20.88
C LEU A 117 10.58 -8.49 -22.01
N GLU A 118 9.73 -9.53 -21.98
CA GLU A 118 8.72 -9.77 -23.01
C GLU A 118 7.77 -8.56 -23.16
N LYS A 119 7.31 -8.03 -22.02
CA LYS A 119 6.45 -6.85 -21.98
C LYS A 119 7.15 -5.58 -22.50
N ALA A 120 8.43 -5.39 -22.17
CA ALA A 120 9.22 -4.27 -22.64
C ALA A 120 9.38 -4.28 -24.16
N VAL A 121 9.65 -5.46 -24.73
CA VAL A 121 9.77 -5.64 -26.17
C VAL A 121 8.44 -5.39 -26.89
N GLU A 122 7.33 -5.90 -26.35
CA GLU A 122 5.98 -5.66 -26.88
C GLU A 122 5.63 -4.17 -26.86
N ILE A 123 5.93 -3.48 -25.76
CA ILE A 123 5.63 -2.06 -25.61
C ILE A 123 6.54 -1.18 -26.49
N LYS A 124 7.82 -1.52 -26.68
CA LYS A 124 8.68 -0.81 -27.65
C LYS A 124 8.08 -0.84 -29.06
N GLU A 125 7.46 -1.95 -29.46
CA GLU A 125 6.77 -2.03 -30.76
C GLU A 125 5.53 -1.12 -30.86
N LEU A 126 4.97 -0.69 -29.73
CA LEU A 126 3.80 0.19 -29.66
C LEU A 126 4.16 1.66 -29.42
N ILE A 127 5.37 1.95 -28.94
CA ILE A 127 5.80 3.27 -28.45
C ILE A 127 6.37 4.20 -29.52
N ASP A 128 6.72 3.72 -30.72
CA ASP A 128 7.23 4.52 -31.85
C ASP A 128 6.32 5.73 -32.29
N ASP A 129 5.22 6.01 -31.57
CA ASP A 129 4.13 6.93 -31.87
C ASP A 129 3.76 7.98 -30.75
N ASN A 130 4.70 8.51 -29.95
CA ASN A 130 4.69 9.88 -29.31
C ASN A 130 5.24 9.96 -27.85
N THR A 131 5.94 11.06 -27.54
CA THR A 131 6.61 11.44 -26.27
C THR A 131 5.98 12.66 -25.56
N ASP A 132 6.13 12.81 -24.23
CA ASP A 132 7.03 13.80 -23.57
C ASP A 132 6.82 14.01 -22.03
N MET A 133 7.95 14.31 -21.37
CA MET A 133 8.45 14.48 -19.96
C MET A 133 7.84 15.67 -19.12
N PRO A 134 8.34 16.15 -17.92
CA PRO A 134 9.45 15.79 -16.98
C PRO A 134 9.18 15.95 -15.41
N ASP A 135 10.27 16.16 -14.61
CA ASP A 135 10.72 15.75 -13.22
C ASP A 135 10.46 16.70 -11.99
N GLU A 136 10.75 16.42 -10.69
CA GLU A 136 12.05 16.28 -9.94
C GLU A 136 11.87 15.87 -8.43
N ASP A 137 12.95 15.29 -7.83
CA ASP A 137 13.56 15.16 -6.46
C ASP A 137 12.78 15.17 -5.11
N ILE A 138 13.18 14.31 -4.13
CA ILE A 138 12.66 14.28 -2.73
C ILE A 138 13.73 14.09 -1.62
N GLU A 139 13.48 14.81 -0.52
CA GLU A 139 14.15 14.89 0.79
C GLU A 139 13.35 14.10 1.86
N TYR A 140 14.02 13.52 2.88
CA TYR A 140 13.40 12.67 3.92
C TYR A 140 12.32 13.39 4.76
N LYS A 141 11.11 12.81 4.85
CA LYS A 141 9.96 13.35 5.61
C LYS A 141 9.24 12.26 6.43
N GLU A 142 8.61 12.66 7.55
CA GLU A 142 7.83 11.80 8.48
C GLU A 142 6.72 10.95 7.82
N ASP A 143 6.33 11.29 6.59
CA ASP A 143 5.29 10.63 5.79
C ASP A 143 5.84 9.56 4.81
N GLN A 144 7.02 9.01 5.08
CA GLN A 144 7.66 8.04 4.18
C GLN A 144 6.88 6.72 4.16
N MET A 145 6.53 6.25 2.96
CA MET A 145 6.05 4.88 2.79
C MET A 145 7.23 3.91 2.92
N ILE A 146 7.03 2.82 3.66
CA ILE A 146 8.04 1.78 3.89
C ILE A 146 7.48 0.43 3.43
N GLY A 147 8.29 -0.29 2.66
CA GLY A 147 8.00 -1.65 2.21
C GLY A 147 8.88 -2.00 1.01
N PHE A 148 9.35 -3.23 0.97
CA PHE A 148 10.18 -3.77 -0.11
C PHE A 148 9.54 -4.99 -0.78
N SER A 149 8.45 -5.52 -0.20
CA SER A 149 7.71 -6.65 -0.76
C SER A 149 7.27 -6.40 -2.20
N PRO A 150 7.23 -7.44 -3.06
CA PRO A 150 6.82 -7.29 -4.47
C PRO A 150 5.45 -6.64 -4.63
N ILE A 151 4.52 -6.93 -3.71
CA ILE A 151 3.16 -6.37 -3.73
C ILE A 151 3.21 -4.85 -3.47
N MET A 152 4.04 -4.39 -2.53
CA MET A 152 4.25 -2.96 -2.30
C MET A 152 5.01 -2.28 -3.45
N GLN A 153 5.97 -2.96 -4.08
CA GLN A 153 6.65 -2.42 -5.26
C GLN A 153 5.67 -2.14 -6.41
N ASN A 154 4.67 -3.00 -6.61
CA ASN A 154 3.61 -2.73 -7.59
C ASN A 154 2.79 -1.48 -7.23
N VAL A 155 2.48 -1.26 -5.95
CA VAL A 155 1.83 -0.04 -5.48
C VAL A 155 2.67 1.20 -5.82
N TYR A 156 3.98 1.18 -5.54
CA TYR A 156 4.87 2.30 -5.87
C TYR A 156 4.97 2.57 -7.37
N LYS A 157 5.00 1.51 -8.20
CA LYS A 157 4.99 1.64 -9.67
C LYS A 157 3.73 2.35 -10.16
N ILE A 158 2.56 2.02 -9.61
CA ILE A 158 1.29 2.68 -9.96
C ILE A 158 1.31 4.14 -9.50
N ILE A 159 1.81 4.43 -8.29
CA ILE A 159 1.97 5.80 -7.78
C ILE A 159 2.84 6.63 -8.71
N GLY A 160 4.01 6.12 -9.13
CA GLY A 160 4.90 6.81 -10.07
C GLY A 160 4.22 7.12 -11.41
N ARG A 161 3.52 6.14 -11.99
CA ARG A 161 2.78 6.32 -13.26
C ARG A 161 1.67 7.37 -13.17
N VAL A 162 0.95 7.40 -12.06
CA VAL A 162 -0.21 8.29 -11.92
C VAL A 162 0.17 9.68 -11.41
N ALA A 163 1.33 9.84 -10.76
CA ALA A 163 1.73 11.09 -10.11
C ALA A 163 1.68 12.30 -11.05
N ASN A 164 2.18 12.19 -12.28
CA ASN A 164 2.20 13.30 -13.25
C ASN A 164 0.89 13.52 -14.02
N THR A 165 -0.16 12.74 -13.75
CA THR A 165 -1.47 12.88 -14.41
C THR A 165 -2.46 13.68 -13.55
N SER A 166 -3.57 14.11 -14.15
CA SER A 166 -4.72 14.67 -13.41
C SER A 166 -5.81 13.63 -13.13
N ALA A 167 -5.53 12.34 -13.35
CA ALA A 167 -6.53 11.28 -13.18
C ALA A 167 -6.97 11.17 -11.72
N THR A 168 -8.26 10.85 -11.53
CA THR A 168 -8.80 10.48 -10.23
C THR A 168 -8.22 9.14 -9.81
N VAL A 169 -7.84 9.03 -8.54
CA VAL A 169 -7.30 7.80 -7.96
C VAL A 169 -8.21 7.31 -6.85
N LEU A 170 -8.62 6.05 -6.92
CA LEU A 170 -9.33 5.35 -5.86
C LEU A 170 -8.34 4.43 -5.14
N ILE A 171 -8.17 4.64 -3.84
CA ILE A 171 -7.28 3.86 -2.98
C ILE A 171 -8.13 2.96 -2.10
N ARG A 172 -8.00 1.64 -2.28
CA ARG A 172 -8.73 0.64 -1.52
C ARG A 172 -7.82 -0.06 -0.54
N GLY A 173 -8.39 -0.54 0.56
CA GLY A 173 -7.68 -1.41 1.49
C GLY A 173 -8.20 -1.26 2.91
N GLU A 174 -7.86 -2.25 3.74
CA GLU A 174 -8.29 -2.28 5.13
C GLU A 174 -7.87 -1.03 5.92
N SER A 175 -8.52 -0.80 7.05
CA SER A 175 -8.14 0.30 7.93
C SER A 175 -6.70 0.11 8.43
N GLY A 176 -5.92 1.19 8.44
CA GLY A 176 -4.54 1.18 8.93
C GLY A 176 -3.50 0.63 7.94
N THR A 177 -3.84 0.36 6.68
CA THR A 177 -2.89 -0.10 5.64
C THR A 177 -1.98 0.99 5.07
N GLY A 178 -2.33 2.27 5.26
CA GLY A 178 -1.55 3.41 4.77
C GLY A 178 -2.19 4.22 3.64
N LYS A 179 -3.52 4.17 3.45
CA LYS A 179 -4.24 4.89 2.38
C LYS A 179 -3.90 6.40 2.31
N GLU A 180 -3.85 7.09 3.46
CA GLU A 180 -3.46 8.53 3.51
C GLU A 180 -2.00 8.73 3.04
N LEU A 181 -1.08 7.83 3.37
CA LEU A 181 0.32 7.92 2.94
C LEU A 181 0.45 7.76 1.42
N VAL A 182 -0.33 6.85 0.81
CA VAL A 182 -0.39 6.73 -0.65
C VAL A 182 -0.94 8.00 -1.30
N ALA A 183 -2.01 8.58 -0.76
CA ALA A 183 -2.57 9.83 -1.27
C ALA A 183 -1.56 11.00 -1.21
N ARG A 184 -0.81 11.11 -0.10
CA ARG A 184 0.29 12.06 0.04
C ARG A 184 1.41 11.80 -0.95
N ALA A 185 1.81 10.54 -1.10
CA ALA A 185 2.86 10.16 -2.06
C ALA A 185 2.48 10.56 -3.48
N ILE A 186 1.23 10.33 -3.90
CA ILE A 186 0.74 10.77 -5.23
C ILE A 186 0.80 12.30 -5.34
N HIS A 187 0.37 13.04 -4.32
CA HIS A 187 0.35 14.50 -4.35
C HIS A 187 1.77 15.10 -4.41
N TYR A 188 2.65 14.73 -3.48
CA TYR A 188 4.00 15.30 -3.40
C TYR A 188 4.93 14.86 -4.54
N ASN A 189 4.58 13.78 -5.25
CA ASN A 189 5.28 13.38 -6.48
C ASN A 189 4.65 13.94 -7.76
N SER A 190 3.57 14.71 -7.67
CA SER A 190 2.86 15.26 -8.84
C SER A 190 3.33 16.65 -9.25
N VAL A 191 2.87 17.09 -10.43
CA VAL A 191 2.95 18.50 -10.88
C VAL A 191 2.27 19.50 -9.93
N ARG A 192 1.50 19.02 -8.94
CA ARG A 192 0.81 19.82 -7.91
C ARG A 192 1.51 19.78 -6.54
N LYS A 193 2.76 19.29 -6.46
CA LYS A 193 3.50 19.11 -5.19
C LYS A 193 3.58 20.35 -4.29
N ASP A 194 3.63 21.54 -4.89
CA ASP A 194 3.69 22.84 -4.17
C ASP A 194 2.32 23.49 -3.98
N LYS A 195 1.23 22.78 -4.31
CA LYS A 195 -0.16 23.25 -4.20
C LYS A 195 -0.83 22.65 -2.96
N PRO A 196 -2.00 23.16 -2.52
CA PRO A 196 -2.65 22.64 -1.32
C PRO A 196 -3.00 21.16 -1.43
N PHE A 197 -2.68 20.39 -0.39
CA PHE A 197 -3.20 19.04 -0.15
C PHE A 197 -4.27 19.12 0.95
N ILE A 198 -5.54 19.20 0.55
CA ILE A 198 -6.65 19.30 1.49
C ILE A 198 -7.20 17.91 1.76
N LYS A 199 -7.32 17.53 3.02
CA LYS A 199 -7.90 16.26 3.45
C LYS A 199 -9.23 16.44 4.16
N ILE A 200 -10.13 15.49 3.96
CA ILE A 200 -11.39 15.36 4.69
C ILE A 200 -11.72 13.88 4.86
N ASN A 201 -12.13 13.49 6.07
CA ASN A 201 -12.57 12.14 6.36
C ASN A 201 -14.10 12.14 6.50
N CYS A 202 -14.77 11.44 5.59
CA CYS A 202 -16.22 11.46 5.44
C CYS A 202 -16.93 10.73 6.58
N ALA A 203 -16.27 9.76 7.22
CA ALA A 203 -16.80 9.01 8.36
C ALA A 203 -16.76 9.81 9.68
N SER A 204 -15.82 10.74 9.81
CA SER A 204 -15.57 11.46 11.06
C SER A 204 -16.45 12.70 11.28
N ILE A 205 -17.16 13.14 10.24
CA ILE A 205 -17.95 14.38 10.25
C ILE A 205 -19.42 14.01 10.06
N PRO A 206 -20.35 14.52 10.90
CA PRO A 206 -21.78 14.33 10.70
C PRO A 206 -22.21 14.81 9.31
N GLU A 207 -23.13 14.09 8.66
CA GLU A 207 -23.56 14.35 7.29
C GLU A 207 -23.91 15.83 7.02
N SER A 208 -24.67 16.45 7.93
CA SER A 208 -25.09 17.85 7.83
C SER A 208 -23.92 18.84 7.84
N LEU A 209 -22.83 18.49 8.53
CA LEU A 209 -21.62 19.30 8.56
C LEU A 209 -20.69 18.95 7.39
N LEU A 210 -20.68 17.71 6.93
CA LEU A 210 -19.84 17.25 5.82
C LEU A 210 -20.16 18.01 4.53
N GLU A 211 -21.44 18.23 4.25
CA GLU A 211 -21.87 19.03 3.10
C GLU A 211 -21.29 20.45 3.15
N SER A 212 -21.44 21.10 4.31
CA SER A 212 -20.98 22.47 4.54
C SER A 212 -19.44 22.60 4.56
N GLU A 213 -18.74 21.55 4.99
CA GLU A 213 -17.28 21.49 4.96
C GLU A 213 -16.77 21.31 3.52
N LEU A 214 -17.41 20.45 2.72
CA LEU A 214 -17.00 20.20 1.33
C LEU A 214 -17.24 21.41 0.43
N PHE A 215 -18.46 21.94 0.44
CA PHE A 215 -18.91 22.95 -0.53
C PHE A 215 -18.95 24.37 0.03
N GLY A 216 -18.82 24.57 1.34
CA GLY A 216 -18.94 25.90 1.94
C GLY A 216 -20.38 26.41 1.94
N TYR A 217 -20.62 27.52 2.63
CA TYR A 217 -21.97 28.07 2.79
C TYR A 217 -21.98 29.59 2.76
N GLU A 218 -23.11 30.12 2.29
CA GLU A 218 -23.42 31.54 2.33
C GLU A 218 -24.06 31.94 3.67
N ARG A 219 -24.05 33.25 3.96
CA ARG A 219 -24.73 33.78 5.15
C ARG A 219 -26.23 33.47 5.07
N GLY A 220 -26.76 32.82 6.11
CA GLY A 220 -28.17 32.45 6.19
C GLY A 220 -28.54 31.12 5.56
N ALA A 221 -27.57 30.32 5.09
CA ALA A 221 -27.83 29.00 4.51
C ALA A 221 -28.52 28.01 5.46
N PHE A 222 -28.24 28.10 6.77
CA PHE A 222 -28.87 27.31 7.83
C PHE A 222 -28.84 28.06 9.17
N THR A 223 -29.53 27.54 10.19
CA THR A 223 -29.52 28.11 11.55
C THR A 223 -28.11 28.10 12.13
N GLY A 224 -27.51 29.29 12.29
CA GLY A 224 -26.12 29.45 12.75
C GLY A 224 -25.13 29.89 11.65
N ALA A 225 -25.54 30.00 10.38
CA ALA A 225 -24.72 30.51 9.29
C ALA A 225 -24.58 32.05 9.35
N VAL A 226 -23.82 32.58 10.31
CA VAL A 226 -23.68 34.03 10.57
C VAL A 226 -22.76 34.74 9.56
N SER A 227 -21.84 33.99 8.95
CA SER A 227 -20.87 34.49 7.95
C SER A 227 -20.73 33.50 6.79
N VAL A 228 -20.08 33.94 5.72
CA VAL A 228 -19.72 33.06 4.59
C VAL A 228 -18.51 32.22 4.98
N LYS A 229 -18.50 30.94 4.58
CA LYS A 229 -17.36 30.04 4.78
C LYS A 229 -17.06 29.27 3.50
N SER A 230 -15.80 29.36 3.04
CA SER A 230 -15.33 28.57 1.90
C SER A 230 -15.25 27.07 2.23
N GLY A 231 -15.63 26.24 1.27
CA GLY A 231 -15.54 24.77 1.37
C GLY A 231 -14.16 24.21 1.05
N ARG A 232 -13.97 22.91 1.30
CA ARG A 232 -12.72 22.19 0.98
C ARG A 232 -12.41 22.20 -0.51
N PHE A 233 -13.42 22.19 -1.39
CA PHE A 233 -13.19 22.29 -2.83
C PHE A 233 -12.55 23.63 -3.22
N GLU A 234 -12.96 24.74 -2.61
CA GLU A 234 -12.34 26.05 -2.86
C GLU A 234 -10.92 26.09 -2.34
N LEU A 235 -10.70 25.59 -1.11
CA LEU A 235 -9.39 25.54 -0.48
C LEU A 235 -8.41 24.63 -1.24
N ALA A 236 -8.92 23.61 -1.93
CA ALA A 236 -8.14 22.67 -2.73
C ALA A 236 -7.93 23.12 -4.17
N ASN A 237 -8.43 24.30 -4.57
CA ASN A 237 -8.31 24.76 -5.95
C ASN A 237 -6.85 24.80 -6.40
N LYS A 238 -6.57 24.29 -7.61
CA LYS A 238 -5.23 24.03 -8.19
C LYS A 238 -4.39 22.99 -7.45
N GLY A 239 -4.87 22.46 -6.34
CA GLY A 239 -4.22 21.42 -5.55
C GLY A 239 -4.91 20.06 -5.69
N THR A 240 -4.91 19.33 -4.58
CA THR A 240 -5.48 17.98 -4.45
C THR A 240 -6.44 17.94 -3.26
N LEU A 241 -7.61 17.34 -3.46
CA LEU A 241 -8.55 17.01 -2.40
C LEU A 241 -8.54 15.50 -2.17
N PHE A 242 -8.18 15.11 -0.95
CA PHE A 242 -8.21 13.74 -0.47
C PHE A 242 -9.51 13.48 0.30
N LEU A 243 -10.35 12.59 -0.24
CA LEU A 243 -11.61 12.14 0.33
C LEU A 243 -11.41 10.77 0.99
N ASP A 244 -11.19 10.75 2.30
CA ASP A 244 -11.02 9.52 3.07
C ASP A 244 -12.37 8.95 3.50
N GLU A 245 -12.47 7.62 3.49
CA GLU A 245 -13.70 6.84 3.70
C GLU A 245 -14.88 7.30 2.83
N ILE A 246 -14.66 7.42 1.51
CA ILE A 246 -15.67 7.90 0.55
C ILE A 246 -16.97 7.07 0.54
N GLY A 247 -16.88 5.80 0.89
CA GLY A 247 -18.02 4.88 0.98
C GLY A 247 -19.06 5.26 2.04
N GLU A 248 -18.69 6.07 3.03
CA GLU A 248 -19.58 6.55 4.09
C GLU A 248 -20.40 7.79 3.69
N MET A 249 -20.21 8.33 2.48
CA MET A 249 -21.00 9.48 2.02
C MET A 249 -22.45 9.09 1.76
N SER A 250 -23.38 9.96 2.14
CA SER A 250 -24.80 9.75 1.82
C SER A 250 -25.08 9.87 0.31
N PRO A 251 -26.15 9.22 -0.21
CA PRO A 251 -26.50 9.29 -1.64
C PRO A 251 -26.69 10.72 -2.16
N ALA A 252 -27.16 11.64 -1.32
CA ALA A 252 -27.33 13.05 -1.68
C ALA A 252 -25.98 13.75 -1.89
N LEU A 253 -25.01 13.50 -1.02
CA LEU A 253 -23.65 14.02 -1.17
C LEU A 253 -22.93 13.39 -2.36
N GLN A 254 -23.11 12.09 -2.59
CA GLN A 254 -22.57 11.39 -3.75
C GLN A 254 -23.03 12.03 -5.08
N ALA A 255 -24.31 12.40 -5.18
CA ALA A 255 -24.84 13.08 -6.36
C ALA A 255 -24.21 14.47 -6.58
N LYS A 256 -24.00 15.24 -5.51
CA LYS A 256 -23.31 16.54 -5.58
C LYS A 256 -21.84 16.37 -5.97
N LEU A 257 -21.15 15.42 -5.37
CA LEU A 257 -19.75 15.11 -5.71
C LEU A 257 -19.61 14.72 -7.18
N LEU A 258 -20.51 13.88 -7.71
CA LEU A 258 -20.52 13.51 -9.13
C LEU A 258 -20.62 14.74 -10.03
N ARG A 259 -21.51 15.69 -9.72
CA ARG A 259 -21.65 16.95 -10.48
C ARG A 259 -20.33 17.73 -10.48
N VAL A 260 -19.63 17.83 -9.36
CA VAL A 260 -18.33 18.52 -9.30
C VAL A 260 -17.26 17.79 -10.12
N LEU A 261 -17.23 16.45 -10.08
CA LEU A 261 -16.30 15.64 -10.86
C LEU A 261 -16.53 15.73 -12.39
N GLN A 262 -17.76 16.02 -12.82
CA GLN A 262 -18.12 16.16 -14.22
C GLN A 262 -17.92 17.58 -14.72
N GLU A 263 -18.54 18.55 -14.04
CA GLU A 263 -18.64 19.94 -14.49
C GLU A 263 -17.49 20.83 -13.98
N LYS A 264 -16.72 20.36 -12.99
CA LYS A 264 -15.66 21.14 -12.31
C LYS A 264 -16.18 22.43 -11.67
N GLU A 265 -17.45 22.42 -11.28
CA GLU A 265 -18.11 23.54 -10.63
C GLU A 265 -19.15 23.08 -9.61
N PHE A 266 -19.45 23.94 -8.64
CA PHE A 266 -20.48 23.70 -7.63
C PHE A 266 -21.02 25.02 -7.07
N ASP A 267 -22.13 24.93 -6.34
CA ASP A 267 -22.75 26.06 -5.65
C ASP A 267 -22.57 25.87 -4.13
N ARG A 268 -22.26 26.94 -3.40
CA ARG A 268 -22.26 26.93 -1.92
C ARG A 268 -23.66 26.63 -1.38
N LEU A 269 -23.76 26.09 -0.17
CA LEU A 269 -25.06 25.91 0.48
C LEU A 269 -25.72 27.28 0.67
N GLY A 270 -26.98 27.38 0.24
CA GLY A 270 -27.75 28.63 0.29
C GLY A 270 -27.29 29.72 -0.69
N GLY A 271 -26.27 29.44 -1.52
CA GLY A 271 -25.79 30.34 -2.56
C GLY A 271 -26.37 30.01 -3.94
N THR A 272 -26.36 31.00 -4.83
CA THR A 272 -26.71 30.85 -6.25
C THR A 272 -25.52 31.13 -7.17
N GLU A 273 -24.35 31.43 -6.59
CA GLU A 273 -23.12 31.65 -7.34
C GLU A 273 -22.43 30.32 -7.62
N THR A 274 -22.23 30.03 -8.91
CA THR A 274 -21.52 28.85 -9.37
C THR A 274 -20.01 29.09 -9.35
N ILE A 275 -19.30 28.26 -8.61
CA ILE A 275 -17.86 28.36 -8.36
C ILE A 275 -17.14 27.28 -9.18
N LYS A 276 -16.22 27.70 -10.06
CA LYS A 276 -15.36 26.79 -10.83
C LYS A 276 -14.10 26.47 -10.07
N VAL A 277 -13.73 25.19 -10.02
CA VAL A 277 -12.53 24.71 -9.33
C VAL A 277 -11.76 23.70 -10.17
N ASP A 278 -10.43 23.76 -10.08
CA ASP A 278 -9.53 22.82 -10.72
C ASP A 278 -8.82 21.98 -9.67
N VAL A 279 -9.47 20.91 -9.22
CA VAL A 279 -9.00 20.06 -8.11
C VAL A 279 -8.72 18.67 -8.62
N ARG A 280 -7.56 18.11 -8.27
CA ARG A 280 -7.30 16.68 -8.45
C ARG A 280 -7.94 15.91 -7.29
N ILE A 281 -8.74 14.89 -7.60
CA ILE A 281 -9.40 14.07 -6.57
C ILE A 281 -8.61 12.78 -6.34
N ILE A 282 -8.40 12.48 -5.07
CA ILE A 282 -7.94 11.17 -4.58
C ILE A 282 -8.97 10.71 -3.56
N ALA A 283 -9.56 9.54 -3.74
CA ALA A 283 -10.52 8.97 -2.81
C ALA A 283 -9.93 7.73 -2.15
N ALA A 284 -10.32 7.45 -0.90
CA ALA A 284 -9.93 6.24 -0.19
C ALA A 284 -11.13 5.59 0.48
N THR A 285 -11.10 4.25 0.58
CA THR A 285 -12.13 3.50 1.30
C THR A 285 -11.61 2.16 1.83
N ASN A 286 -12.19 1.69 2.93
CA ASN A 286 -12.05 0.33 3.43
C ASN A 286 -13.25 -0.58 3.16
N ILE A 287 -14.33 -0.07 2.58
CA ILE A 287 -15.52 -0.87 2.27
C ILE A 287 -15.49 -1.38 0.83
N ASP A 288 -16.23 -2.45 0.59
CA ASP A 288 -16.47 -2.98 -0.75
C ASP A 288 -17.52 -2.10 -1.44
N LEU A 289 -17.07 -1.29 -2.42
CA LEU A 289 -17.95 -0.36 -3.13
C LEU A 289 -18.87 -1.10 -4.10
N GLU A 290 -18.43 -2.20 -4.71
CA GLU A 290 -19.23 -3.03 -5.60
C GLU A 290 -20.43 -3.60 -4.83
N LYS A 291 -20.20 -4.16 -3.64
CA LYS A 291 -21.26 -4.61 -2.76
C LYS A 291 -22.19 -3.46 -2.33
N SER A 292 -21.61 -2.29 -2.03
CA SER A 292 -22.38 -1.10 -1.65
C SER A 292 -23.26 -0.58 -2.79
N ILE A 293 -22.87 -0.79 -4.06
CA ILE A 293 -23.68 -0.49 -5.24
C ILE A 293 -24.85 -1.48 -5.35
N GLU A 294 -24.60 -2.77 -5.18
CA GLU A 294 -25.65 -3.80 -5.18
C GLU A 294 -26.71 -3.55 -4.09
N GLU A 295 -26.28 -3.06 -2.92
CA GLU A 295 -27.15 -2.70 -1.79
C GLU A 295 -27.85 -1.32 -1.99
N GLY A 296 -27.52 -0.57 -3.05
CA GLY A 296 -28.10 0.74 -3.34
C GLY A 296 -27.63 1.87 -2.42
N VAL A 297 -26.56 1.65 -1.66
CA VAL A 297 -25.95 2.62 -0.73
C VAL A 297 -24.96 3.54 -1.46
N PHE A 298 -24.26 3.00 -2.46
CA PHE A 298 -23.31 3.75 -3.27
C PHE A 298 -23.75 3.84 -4.73
N ARG A 299 -23.57 5.00 -5.35
CA ARG A 299 -23.99 5.23 -6.73
C ARG A 299 -22.97 4.66 -7.72
N GLU A 300 -23.47 3.87 -8.66
CA GLU A 300 -22.68 3.26 -9.72
C GLU A 300 -22.00 4.31 -10.63
N ASP A 301 -22.68 5.41 -10.95
CA ASP A 301 -22.14 6.49 -11.80
C ASP A 301 -20.95 7.23 -11.15
N LEU A 302 -21.03 7.47 -9.84
CA LEU A 302 -19.94 8.03 -9.06
C LEU A 302 -18.75 7.06 -8.98
N PHE A 303 -19.01 5.78 -8.78
CA PHE A 303 -17.98 4.75 -8.73
C PHE A 303 -17.12 4.77 -10.00
N TYR A 304 -17.74 4.70 -11.20
CA TYR A 304 -16.98 4.74 -12.44
C TYR A 304 -16.21 6.05 -12.65
N ARG A 305 -16.68 7.17 -12.10
CA ARG A 305 -15.98 8.45 -12.20
C ARG A 305 -14.79 8.56 -11.23
N LEU A 306 -14.83 7.86 -10.10
CA LEU A 306 -13.75 7.78 -9.13
C LEU A 306 -12.71 6.73 -9.53
N ASN A 307 -13.16 5.59 -10.05
CA ASN A 307 -12.36 4.40 -10.33
C ASN A 307 -11.63 4.47 -11.68
N VAL A 308 -10.95 5.60 -11.95
CA VAL A 308 -10.11 5.75 -13.16
C VAL A 308 -8.77 5.05 -13.00
N VAL A 309 -8.16 5.20 -11.82
CA VAL A 309 -6.98 4.43 -11.40
C VAL A 309 -7.28 3.83 -10.03
N ASP A 310 -7.27 2.49 -9.97
CA ASP A 310 -7.49 1.74 -8.74
C ASP A 310 -6.15 1.33 -8.12
N ILE A 311 -5.96 1.63 -6.83
CA ILE A 311 -4.80 1.20 -6.05
C ILE A 311 -5.30 0.42 -4.84
N MET A 312 -5.15 -0.90 -4.91
CA MET A 312 -5.45 -1.79 -3.79
C MET A 312 -4.21 -1.93 -2.90
N LEU A 313 -4.31 -1.47 -1.65
CA LEU A 313 -3.27 -1.64 -0.65
C LEU A 313 -3.40 -2.99 0.06
N PRO A 314 -2.33 -3.81 0.07
CA PRO A 314 -2.37 -5.10 0.73
C PRO A 314 -2.40 -4.95 2.26
N PRO A 315 -3.16 -5.80 2.96
CA PRO A 315 -3.10 -5.90 4.41
C PRO A 315 -1.71 -6.40 4.86
N LEU A 316 -1.31 -6.05 6.07
CA LEU A 316 0.04 -6.34 6.58
C LEU A 316 0.34 -7.84 6.64
N ARG A 317 -0.68 -8.68 6.84
CA ARG A 317 -0.57 -10.16 6.80
C ARG A 317 -0.10 -10.71 5.45
N GLU A 318 -0.36 -10.02 4.35
CA GLU A 318 0.07 -10.42 2.99
C GLU A 318 1.47 -9.89 2.64
N ARG A 319 2.02 -9.01 3.48
CA ARG A 319 3.36 -8.42 3.32
C ARG A 319 4.16 -8.49 4.63
N LYS A 320 4.15 -9.65 5.28
CA LYS A 320 4.87 -9.91 6.54
C LYS A 320 6.38 -9.67 6.43
N GLU A 321 6.93 -9.76 5.23
CA GLU A 321 8.34 -9.43 4.91
C GLU A 321 8.67 -7.96 5.20
N ASP A 322 7.71 -7.04 5.07
CA ASP A 322 7.93 -5.60 5.31
C ASP A 322 7.99 -5.24 6.81
N ILE A 323 7.54 -6.13 7.70
CA ILE A 323 7.42 -5.87 9.14
C ILE A 323 8.74 -5.42 9.78
N PRO A 324 9.90 -6.07 9.56
CA PRO A 324 11.16 -5.63 10.15
C PRO A 324 11.54 -4.20 9.76
N ALA A 325 11.42 -3.85 8.48
CA ALA A 325 11.74 -2.50 8.00
C ALA A 325 10.77 -1.44 8.56
N LEU A 326 9.48 -1.78 8.66
CA LEU A 326 8.47 -0.92 9.30
C LEU A 326 8.80 -0.70 10.78
N VAL A 327 9.12 -1.76 11.52
CA VAL A 327 9.48 -1.70 12.94
C VAL A 327 10.72 -0.82 13.14
N ASP A 328 11.76 -1.02 12.35
CA ASP A 328 13.01 -0.25 12.45
C ASP A 328 12.75 1.24 12.20
N TYR A 329 11.94 1.57 11.19
CA TYR A 329 11.54 2.95 10.91
C TYR A 329 10.75 3.55 12.08
N ILE A 330 9.72 2.86 12.57
CA ILE A 330 8.87 3.34 13.65
C ILE A 330 9.68 3.55 14.94
N ILE A 331 10.58 2.63 15.30
CA ILE A 331 11.46 2.77 16.47
C ILE A 331 12.37 3.99 16.34
N LYS A 332 12.94 4.24 15.15
CA LYS A 332 13.76 5.43 14.90
C LYS A 332 12.96 6.72 15.12
N CYS A 333 11.74 6.80 14.58
CA CYS A 333 10.86 7.94 14.82
C CYS A 333 10.54 8.11 16.32
N CYS A 334 10.17 7.03 17.00
CA CYS A 334 9.85 7.05 18.43
C CYS A 334 11.05 7.46 19.31
N ASN A 335 12.26 7.05 18.95
CA ASN A 335 13.47 7.43 19.69
C ASN A 335 13.72 8.93 19.63
N VAL A 336 13.51 9.54 18.46
CA VAL A 336 13.62 10.99 18.28
C VAL A 336 12.55 11.71 19.10
N GLU A 337 11.29 11.27 18.99
CA GLU A 337 10.15 11.89 19.68
C GLU A 337 10.25 11.78 21.21
N TYR A 338 10.56 10.59 21.72
CA TYR A 338 10.57 10.29 23.16
C TYR A 338 11.95 10.37 23.81
N SER A 339 12.97 10.80 23.08
CA SER A 339 14.37 10.86 23.55
C SER A 339 14.85 9.53 24.15
N LYS A 340 14.54 8.42 23.45
CA LYS A 340 14.92 7.05 23.80
C LYS A 340 16.05 6.56 22.89
N ALA A 341 16.66 5.43 23.28
CA ALA A 341 17.74 4.78 22.52
C ALA A 341 17.46 3.28 22.34
N VAL A 342 16.23 2.96 21.92
CA VAL A 342 15.83 1.57 21.63
C VAL A 342 16.45 1.16 20.29
N THR A 343 17.14 0.02 20.27
CA THR A 343 17.81 -0.50 19.07
C THR A 343 16.96 -1.51 18.31
N GLY A 344 15.91 -2.07 18.92
CA GLY A 344 15.04 -3.05 18.29
C GLY A 344 14.35 -3.99 19.27
N PHE A 345 13.76 -5.06 18.73
CA PHE A 345 13.18 -6.16 19.51
C PHE A 345 14.16 -7.32 19.67
N SER A 346 13.99 -8.11 20.74
CA SER A 346 14.67 -9.42 20.86
C SER A 346 14.22 -10.36 19.74
N ASN A 347 15.00 -11.41 19.47
CA ASN A 347 14.70 -12.37 18.40
C ASN A 347 13.32 -13.04 18.59
N GLU A 348 12.96 -13.35 19.84
CA GLU A 348 11.69 -13.98 20.20
C GLU A 348 10.52 -13.01 19.98
N ALA A 349 10.70 -11.74 20.37
CA ALA A 349 9.71 -10.69 20.16
C ALA A 349 9.52 -10.40 18.66
N ALA A 350 10.61 -10.28 17.89
CA ALA A 350 10.55 -10.06 16.45
C ALA A 350 9.90 -11.25 15.69
N ALA A 351 10.15 -12.49 16.13
CA ALA A 351 9.46 -13.66 15.60
C ALA A 351 7.94 -13.60 15.83
N MET A 352 7.53 -13.18 17.03
CA MET A 352 6.12 -13.02 17.35
C MET A 352 5.44 -11.91 16.52
N LEU A 353 6.12 -10.76 16.34
CA LEU A 353 5.62 -9.68 15.49
C LEU A 353 5.41 -10.14 14.04
N ARG A 354 6.30 -10.97 13.50
CA ARG A 354 6.14 -11.55 12.14
C ARG A 354 5.03 -12.59 12.06
N ALA A 355 4.80 -13.34 13.13
CA ALA A 355 3.77 -14.38 13.15
C ALA A 355 2.35 -13.81 13.20
N TYR A 356 2.17 -12.68 13.89
CA TYR A 356 0.85 -12.05 14.07
C TYR A 356 0.25 -11.53 12.75
N ASP A 357 -1.08 -11.55 12.65
CA ASP A 357 -1.79 -11.20 11.41
C ASP A 357 -2.15 -9.70 11.29
N TRP A 358 -1.97 -8.93 12.37
CA TRP A 358 -2.16 -7.47 12.37
C TRP A 358 -3.51 -7.02 11.78
N PRO A 359 -4.65 -7.35 12.42
CA PRO A 359 -5.97 -6.92 11.96
C PRO A 359 -6.12 -5.38 11.88
N GLY A 360 -5.38 -4.61 12.68
CA GLY A 360 -5.30 -3.15 12.56
C GLY A 360 -4.14 -2.65 11.70
N ASN A 361 -3.49 -3.55 10.95
CA ASN A 361 -2.44 -3.30 9.98
C ASN A 361 -1.28 -2.46 10.55
N VAL A 362 -0.72 -1.56 9.74
CA VAL A 362 0.43 -0.73 10.12
C VAL A 362 0.08 0.22 11.28
N ARG A 363 -1.18 0.64 11.42
CA ARG A 363 -1.63 1.47 12.55
C ARG A 363 -1.51 0.72 13.88
N GLU A 364 -1.92 -0.54 13.92
CA GLU A 364 -1.76 -1.38 15.11
C GLU A 364 -0.28 -1.64 15.43
N LEU A 365 0.53 -1.95 14.40
CA LEU A 365 1.97 -2.14 14.56
C LEU A 365 2.65 -0.88 15.13
N LYS A 366 2.29 0.29 14.61
CA LYS A 366 2.81 1.59 15.09
C LYS A 366 2.47 1.83 16.55
N ASN A 367 1.19 1.70 16.91
CA ASN A 367 0.72 1.89 18.29
C ASN A 367 1.42 0.94 19.27
N LEU A 368 1.66 -0.30 18.84
CA LEU A 368 2.40 -1.27 19.64
C LEU A 368 3.86 -0.85 19.84
N CYS A 369 4.56 -0.48 18.77
CA CYS A 369 5.96 -0.10 18.84
C CYS A 369 6.14 1.16 19.69
N GLU A 370 5.30 2.17 19.50
CA GLU A 370 5.27 3.38 20.32
C GLU A 370 5.11 3.04 21.81
N ARG A 371 4.13 2.21 22.15
CA ARG A 371 3.91 1.77 23.53
C ARG A 371 5.12 1.02 24.08
N ALA A 372 5.72 0.11 23.31
CA ALA A 372 6.87 -0.66 23.74
C ALA A 372 8.10 0.25 23.97
N VAL A 373 8.36 1.20 23.09
CA VAL A 373 9.45 2.19 23.24
C VAL A 373 9.23 3.08 24.46
N LEU A 374 7.99 3.55 24.69
CA LEU A 374 7.66 4.36 25.87
C LEU A 374 7.91 3.61 27.19
N MET A 375 7.49 2.35 27.25
CA MET A 375 7.61 1.51 28.44
C MET A 375 9.00 0.86 28.58
N SER A 376 9.87 1.02 27.58
CA SER A 376 11.20 0.41 27.56
C SER A 376 12.06 0.89 28.74
N SER A 377 12.66 -0.08 29.42
CA SER A 377 13.66 0.15 30.48
C SER A 377 15.10 -0.01 29.99
N GLY A 378 15.29 -0.43 28.74
CA GLY A 378 16.59 -0.68 28.13
C GLY A 378 16.55 -0.59 26.60
N PRO A 379 17.69 -0.82 25.92
CA PRO A 379 17.81 -0.65 24.48
C PRO A 379 17.09 -1.74 23.66
N VAL A 380 16.78 -2.89 24.25
CA VAL A 380 16.14 -4.02 23.56
C VAL A 380 14.76 -4.26 24.13
N LEU A 381 13.75 -4.27 23.26
CA LEU A 381 12.37 -4.61 23.60
C LEU A 381 12.19 -6.13 23.63
N THR A 382 11.76 -6.64 24.77
CA THR A 382 11.56 -8.07 25.00
C THR A 382 10.09 -8.45 24.88
N LEU A 383 9.77 -9.75 25.00
CA LEU A 383 8.39 -10.20 25.07
C LEU A 383 7.64 -9.52 26.23
N ASP A 384 8.30 -9.18 27.33
CA ASP A 384 7.65 -8.58 28.49
C ASP A 384 7.11 -7.18 28.26
N ASP A 385 7.68 -6.48 27.28
CA ASP A 385 7.24 -5.16 26.84
C ASP A 385 6.00 -5.21 25.92
N LEU A 386 5.59 -6.42 25.49
CA LEU A 386 4.48 -6.62 24.56
C LEU A 386 3.14 -6.89 25.26
N PRO A 387 2.00 -6.44 24.68
CA PRO A 387 0.68 -6.70 25.23
C PRO A 387 0.36 -8.20 25.33
N ILE A 388 -0.41 -8.59 26.35
CA ILE A 388 -0.84 -9.98 26.57
C ILE A 388 -1.65 -10.54 25.38
N SER A 389 -2.38 -9.68 24.65
CA SER A 389 -3.16 -10.05 23.47
C SER A 389 -2.30 -10.67 22.36
N LEU A 390 -1.05 -10.22 22.23
CA LEU A 390 -0.07 -10.77 21.28
C LEU A 390 0.65 -12.01 21.83
N LYS A 391 0.95 -12.03 23.14
CA LYS A 391 1.59 -13.17 23.81
C LYS A 391 0.78 -14.48 23.70
N LYS A 392 -0.56 -14.39 23.64
CA LYS A 392 -1.42 -15.57 23.60
C LYS A 392 -1.65 -16.14 22.20
N GLY A 393 -1.17 -15.45 21.15
CA GLY A 393 -1.57 -15.70 19.77
C GLY A 393 -3.08 -15.52 19.61
N SER A 394 -3.52 -14.80 18.58
CA SER A 394 -4.93 -14.80 18.19
C SER A 394 -5.34 -16.14 17.56
N LYS A 395 -5.02 -17.27 18.21
CA LYS A 395 -5.70 -18.56 17.99
C LYS A 395 -7.11 -18.57 18.58
N ARG A 396 -7.60 -17.42 19.08
CA ARG A 396 -9.01 -17.25 19.39
C ARG A 396 -9.73 -16.93 18.08
N LEU A 397 -10.23 -17.98 17.42
CA LEU A 397 -11.31 -17.97 16.42
C LEU A 397 -10.92 -17.83 14.94
N SER A 398 -9.71 -18.18 14.51
CA SER A 398 -9.37 -18.25 13.07
C SER A 398 -10.15 -19.33 12.31
N TRP A 399 -10.71 -20.30 13.02
CA TRP A 399 -11.55 -21.36 12.45
C TRP A 399 -13.02 -20.91 12.26
N LEU A 400 -13.46 -19.79 12.85
CA LEU A 400 -14.82 -19.26 12.63
C LEU A 400 -15.05 -18.81 11.18
N SER A 401 -13.98 -18.46 10.46
CA SER A 401 -14.02 -18.07 9.05
C SER A 401 -14.10 -19.26 8.07
N GLU A 402 -13.96 -20.50 8.54
CA GLU A 402 -14.06 -21.73 7.71
C GLU A 402 -15.45 -22.37 7.78
N ILE A 403 -16.40 -21.75 8.49
CA ILE A 403 -17.73 -22.29 8.80
C ILE A 403 -18.77 -21.90 7.73
N GLU A 404 -18.52 -22.27 6.47
CA GLU A 404 -19.60 -22.33 5.49
C GLU A 404 -20.22 -23.73 5.50
N GLY A 405 -21.43 -23.86 6.07
CA GLY A 405 -22.24 -25.08 5.98
C GLY A 405 -22.48 -25.86 7.29
N GLU A 406 -21.89 -25.44 8.41
CA GLU A 406 -22.17 -26.06 9.72
C GLU A 406 -23.34 -25.37 10.45
N SER A 407 -24.15 -26.16 11.15
CA SER A 407 -25.24 -25.63 11.97
C SER A 407 -24.70 -24.93 13.22
N PHE A 408 -25.38 -23.88 13.69
CA PHE A 408 -25.04 -23.19 14.96
C PHE A 408 -24.78 -24.14 16.13
N LYS A 409 -25.47 -25.29 16.15
CA LYS A 409 -25.32 -26.31 17.18
C LYS A 409 -23.97 -27.03 17.13
N GLU A 410 -23.44 -27.30 15.93
CA GLU A 410 -22.13 -27.96 15.74
C GLU A 410 -20.99 -27.02 16.12
N ILE A 411 -21.09 -25.75 15.73
CA ILE A 411 -20.12 -24.70 16.07
C ILE A 411 -20.00 -24.55 17.59
N VAL A 412 -21.14 -24.41 18.28
CA VAL A 412 -21.17 -24.28 19.74
C VAL A 412 -20.60 -25.54 20.41
N SER A 413 -20.93 -26.72 19.88
CA SER A 413 -20.40 -28.00 20.37
C SER A 413 -18.87 -28.06 20.26
N GLU A 414 -18.28 -27.56 19.17
CA GLU A 414 -16.82 -27.56 19.00
C GLU A 414 -16.11 -26.57 19.93
N VAL A 415 -16.65 -25.35 20.10
CA VAL A 415 -16.15 -24.41 21.13
C VAL A 415 -16.21 -25.05 22.52
N GLU A 416 -17.34 -25.66 22.87
CA GLU A 416 -17.53 -26.30 24.16
C GLU A 416 -16.53 -27.45 24.36
N ARG A 417 -16.25 -28.22 23.31
CA ARG A 417 -15.26 -29.30 23.31
C ARG A 417 -13.85 -28.78 23.62
N GLU A 418 -13.40 -27.75 22.90
CA GLU A 418 -12.07 -27.15 23.12
C GLU A 418 -11.92 -26.58 24.54
N VAL A 419 -12.94 -25.88 25.04
CA VAL A 419 -12.94 -25.32 26.39
C VAL A 419 -12.81 -26.41 27.45
N ILE A 420 -13.52 -27.52 27.28
CA ILE A 420 -13.49 -28.65 28.21
C ILE A 420 -12.15 -29.38 28.14
N ILE A 421 -11.59 -29.63 26.94
CA ILE A 421 -10.27 -30.25 26.77
C ILE A 421 -9.19 -29.39 27.41
N LYS A 422 -9.19 -28.08 27.16
CA LYS A 422 -8.21 -27.17 27.75
C LYS A 422 -8.29 -27.14 29.27
N ALA A 423 -9.50 -27.10 29.84
CA ALA A 423 -9.68 -27.16 31.28
C ALA A 423 -9.20 -28.50 31.88
N LEU A 424 -9.30 -29.60 31.13
CA LEU A 424 -8.72 -30.89 31.54
C LEU A 424 -7.20 -30.84 31.49
N GLU A 425 -6.60 -30.36 30.41
CA GLU A 425 -5.14 -30.24 30.26
C GLU A 425 -4.52 -29.36 31.35
N ASP A 426 -5.07 -28.17 31.58
CA ASP A 426 -4.62 -27.22 32.61
C ASP A 426 -4.71 -27.81 34.03
N ASN A 427 -5.53 -28.85 34.22
CA ASN A 427 -5.73 -29.54 35.50
C ASN A 427 -5.21 -30.99 35.48
N ASN A 428 -4.26 -31.33 34.61
CA ASN A 428 -3.66 -32.67 34.50
C ASN A 428 -4.70 -33.80 34.37
N TRP A 429 -5.74 -33.57 33.57
CA TRP A 429 -6.86 -34.46 33.33
C TRP A 429 -7.69 -34.82 34.59
N ASN A 430 -7.54 -34.06 35.68
CA ASN A 430 -8.38 -34.19 36.86
C ASN A 430 -9.76 -33.56 36.59
N ARG A 431 -10.73 -34.43 36.27
CA ARG A 431 -12.10 -34.05 35.90
C ARG A 431 -12.83 -33.23 36.97
N SER A 432 -12.54 -33.45 38.25
CA SER A 432 -13.16 -32.69 39.34
C SER A 432 -12.57 -31.30 39.47
N ALA A 433 -11.25 -31.17 39.33
CA ALA A 433 -10.57 -29.88 39.32
C ALA A 433 -10.96 -29.06 38.08
N ALA A 434 -11.01 -29.69 36.90
CA ALA A 434 -11.45 -29.07 35.66
C ALA A 434 -12.90 -28.56 35.71
N ALA A 435 -13.83 -29.37 36.23
CA ALA A 435 -15.22 -28.97 36.44
C ALA A 435 -15.33 -27.75 37.39
N SER A 436 -14.57 -27.77 38.49
CA SER A 436 -14.51 -26.65 39.44
C SER A 436 -13.91 -25.39 38.84
N ALA A 437 -12.87 -25.51 38.02
CA ALA A 437 -12.22 -24.40 37.33
C ALA A 437 -13.19 -23.70 36.35
N LEU A 438 -14.05 -24.48 35.69
CA LEU A 438 -15.11 -23.97 34.81
C LEU A 438 -16.40 -23.59 35.55
N LYS A 439 -16.42 -23.66 36.89
CA LYS A 439 -17.60 -23.40 37.72
C LYS A 439 -18.82 -24.24 37.33
N MET A 440 -18.59 -25.45 36.83
CA MET A 440 -19.63 -26.40 36.48
C MET A 440 -19.81 -27.44 37.59
N ASN A 441 -21.05 -27.85 37.82
CA ASN A 441 -21.30 -29.01 38.67
C ASN A 441 -20.71 -30.27 38.00
N ARG A 442 -20.13 -31.16 38.81
CA ARG A 442 -19.44 -32.37 38.34
C ARG A 442 -20.33 -33.26 37.46
N SER A 443 -21.62 -33.38 37.79
CA SER A 443 -22.59 -34.15 36.99
C SER A 443 -22.83 -33.53 35.61
N SER A 444 -23.00 -32.21 35.54
CA SER A 444 -23.19 -31.47 34.29
C SER A 444 -21.94 -31.51 33.41
N PHE A 445 -20.76 -31.38 34.01
CA PHE A 445 -19.49 -31.48 33.30
C PHE A 445 -19.28 -32.87 32.69
N TYR A 446 -19.58 -33.94 33.43
CA TYR A 446 -19.51 -35.32 32.93
C TYR A 446 -20.52 -35.58 31.79
N ALA A 447 -21.76 -35.10 31.93
CA ALA A 447 -22.77 -35.23 30.88
C ALA A 447 -22.30 -34.53 29.59
N LYS A 448 -21.71 -33.35 29.72
CA LYS A 448 -21.17 -32.57 28.60
C LYS A 448 -19.97 -33.25 27.94
N MET A 449 -19.06 -33.84 28.73
CA MET A 449 -17.94 -34.62 28.18
C MET A 449 -18.41 -35.84 27.35
N LYS A 450 -19.51 -36.47 27.75
CA LYS A 450 -20.10 -37.61 27.04
C LYS A 450 -20.86 -37.16 25.79
N GLU A 451 -21.64 -36.08 25.88
CA GLU A 451 -22.33 -35.47 24.73
C GLU A 451 -21.33 -35.07 23.62
N LEU A 452 -20.17 -34.55 24.02
CA LEU A 452 -19.12 -34.11 23.11
C LEU A 452 -18.15 -35.25 22.72
N GLY A 453 -18.39 -36.50 23.13
CA GLY A 453 -17.53 -37.64 22.77
C GLY A 453 -16.07 -37.53 23.24
N ILE A 454 -15.83 -36.87 24.38
CA ILE A 454 -14.51 -36.79 25.03
C ILE A 454 -14.26 -38.03 25.92
N ILE A 455 -15.34 -38.64 26.41
CA ILE A 455 -15.34 -39.90 27.18
C ILE A 455 -16.48 -40.80 26.70
N GLU A 456 -16.31 -42.11 26.85
CA GLU A 456 -17.32 -43.12 26.50
C GLU A 456 -18.59 -43.08 27.36
#